data_AF-A0A7T8H0V8-F1
#
_entry.id   AF-A0A7T8H0V8-F1
#
_cell.length_a   1.000
_cell.length_b   1.000
_cell.length_c   1.000
_cell.angle_alpha   90.00
_cell.angle_beta   90.00
_cell.angle_gamma   90.00
#
_symmetry.space_group_name_H-M   'P 1'
#
loop_
_entity.id
_entity.type
_entity.pdbx_description
1 polymer ?
#
loop_
_entity_poly.entity_id
_entity_poly.type
_entity_poly.pdbx_seq_one_letter_code
_entity_poly.pdbx_strand_id
1 'polypeptide(L)' 'MDETSVSFFTPESIRGSSQWLPKGSNPHLKFKHQEQRKKQMVLSFFDNCGVIFQHYLPMRTSVTAACSRM' A
#
# COMPACT_ATOMS: atom_id res chain seq x y z
N MET A 1 -9.73 -8.06 12.41
CA MET A 1 -9.22 -8.65 11.15
C MET A 1 -9.30 -7.56 10.10
N ASP A 2 -8.22 -7.29 9.39
CA ASP A 2 -8.23 -6.32 8.29
C ASP A 2 -7.35 -6.81 7.12
N GLU A 3 -7.68 -6.36 5.91
CA GLU A 3 -6.92 -6.65 4.69
C GLU A 3 -6.16 -5.38 4.26
N THR A 4 -4.83 -5.47 4.16
CA THR A 4 -3.99 -4.32 3.82
C THR A 4 -3.15 -4.59 2.59
N SER A 5 -3.09 -3.61 1.67
CA SER A 5 -2.22 -3.67 0.50
C SER A 5 -0.93 -2.92 0.78
N VAL A 6 0.19 -3.63 0.73
CA VAL A 6 1.51 -3.05 0.91
C VAL A 6 2.15 -2.83 -0.45
N SER A 7 2.56 -1.59 -0.74
CA SER A 7 3.30 -1.25 -1.95
C SER A 7 4.81 -1.30 -1.67
N PHE A 8 5.57 -2.04 -2.47
CA PHE A 8 7.04 -2.10 -2.36
C PHE A 8 7.76 -0.79 -2.71
N PHE A 9 7.05 0.16 -3.31
CA PHE A 9 7.57 1.47 -3.64
C PHE A 9 6.60 2.49 -3.05
N THR A 10 7.03 3.17 -2.00
CA THR A 10 6.36 4.35 -1.44
C THR A 10 6.90 5.57 -2.20
N PRO A 11 6.13 6.12 -3.16
CA PRO A 11 6.67 7.13 -4.08
C PRO A 11 6.87 8.49 -3.41
N GLU A 12 6.25 8.73 -2.25
CA GLU A 12 6.37 10.00 -1.54
C GLU A 12 7.39 9.92 -0.41
N SER A 13 8.57 10.49 -0.66
CA SER A 13 9.35 11.08 0.41
C SER A 13 8.57 12.30 0.93
N ILE A 14 8.04 12.23 2.15
CA ILE A 14 7.32 13.32 2.85
C ILE A 14 8.10 14.65 2.78
N ARG A 15 9.44 14.58 2.65
CA ARG A 15 10.31 15.75 2.50
C ARG A 15 10.17 16.46 1.14
N GLY A 16 9.78 15.77 0.08
CA GLY A 16 9.67 16.33 -1.28
C GLY A 16 8.37 17.08 -1.55
N SER A 17 7.29 16.79 -0.80
CA SER A 17 5.96 17.38 -0.99
C SER A 17 5.67 18.59 -0.08
N SER A 18 6.47 18.78 0.97
CA SER A 18 6.23 19.78 2.03
C SER A 18 7.14 21.02 1.94
N GLN A 19 7.88 21.19 0.84
CA GLN A 19 8.77 22.34 0.69
C GLN A 19 7.98 23.57 0.21
N TRP A 20 7.95 24.63 1.02
CA TRP A 20 7.42 25.92 0.62
C TRP A 20 8.35 26.54 -0.42
N LEU A 21 7.90 26.60 -1.68
CA LEU A 21 8.65 27.24 -2.74
C LEU A 21 8.32 28.74 -2.83
N PRO A 22 9.32 29.59 -3.17
CA PRO A 22 9.09 31.00 -3.41
C PRO A 22 8.15 31.23 -4.61
N LYS A 23 7.36 32.32 -4.56
CA LYS A 23 6.38 32.67 -5.59
C LYS A 23 7.06 32.82 -6.96
N GLY A 24 6.65 31.99 -7.93
CA GLY A 24 7.20 31.98 -9.30
C GLY A 24 8.18 30.84 -9.61
N SER A 25 8.50 29.98 -8.63
CA SER A 25 9.23 28.73 -8.89
C SER A 25 8.40 27.75 -9.71
N ASN A 26 9.06 26.88 -10.48
CA ASN A 26 8.38 25.74 -11.11
C ASN A 26 7.67 24.88 -10.04
N PRO A 27 6.42 24.45 -10.29
CA PRO A 27 5.74 23.57 -9.36
C PRO A 27 6.54 22.28 -9.17
N HIS A 28 6.61 21.77 -7.94
CA HIS A 28 7.20 20.46 -7.69
C HIS A 28 6.56 19.42 -8.61
N LEU A 29 7.40 18.60 -9.24
CA LEU A 29 6.95 17.42 -9.96
C LEU A 29 6.39 16.45 -8.91
N LYS A 30 5.10 16.58 -8.58
CA LYS A 30 4.41 15.57 -7.78
C LYS A 30 4.54 14.27 -8.57
N PHE A 31 5.15 13.26 -7.96
CA PHE A 31 5.20 11.94 -8.57
C PHE A 31 3.75 11.53 -8.80
N LYS A 32 3.33 11.48 -10.07
CA LYS A 32 1.99 10.97 -10.39
C LYS A 32 1.93 9.61 -9.72
N HIS A 33 0.90 9.37 -8.90
CA HIS A 33 0.68 8.10 -8.26
C HIS A 33 0.50 7.04 -9.36
N GLN A 34 1.62 6.53 -9.86
CA GLN A 34 1.64 5.50 -10.87
C GLN A 34 1.13 4.27 -10.14
N GLU A 35 0.04 3.67 -10.62
CA GLU A 35 -0.46 2.42 -10.08
C GLU A 35 0.70 1.44 -10.02
N GLN A 36 1.18 1.24 -8.79
CA GLN A 36 2.34 0.45 -8.46
C GLN A 36 2.13 -0.93 -9.07
N ARG A 37 2.88 -1.27 -10.13
CA ARG A 37 2.82 -2.58 -10.81
C ARG A 37 3.18 -3.76 -9.88
N LYS A 38 3.62 -3.47 -8.65
CA LYS A 38 4.06 -4.40 -7.61
C LYS A 38 3.43 -4.04 -6.25
N LYS A 39 2.12 -4.25 -6.12
CA LYS A 39 1.43 -4.27 -4.81
C LYS A 39 1.35 -5.73 -4.34
N GLN A 40 1.62 -5.95 -3.06
CA GLN A 40 1.40 -7.25 -2.40
C GLN A 40 0.31 -7.09 -1.35
N MET A 41 -0.64 -8.02 -1.38
CA MET A 41 -1.72 -8.05 -0.41
C MET A 41 -1.27 -8.82 0.82
N VAL A 42 -1.55 -8.26 2.00
CA VAL A 42 -1.20 -8.82 3.29
C VAL A 42 -2.44 -8.92 4.14
N LEU A 43 -2.77 -10.15 4.52
CA LEU A 43 -3.83 -10.42 5.48
C LEU A 43 -3.23 -10.44 6.87
N SER A 44 -3.75 -9.61 7.77
CA SER A 44 -3.29 -9.55 9.15
C SER A 44 -4.46 -9.72 10.12
N PHE A 45 -4.32 -10.71 10.99
CA PHE A 45 -5.20 -10.92 12.13
C PHE A 45 -4.43 -10.52 13.38
N PHE A 46 -5.03 -9.65 14.18
CA PHE A 46 -4.43 -9.15 15.41
C PHE A 46 -5.51 -9.06 16.48
N ASP A 47 -5.08 -9.13 17.73
CA ASP A 47 -5.85 -8.95 18.94
C ASP A 47 -5.13 -7.94 19.85
N ASN A 48 -5.67 -7.66 21.03
CA ASN A 48 -5.11 -6.70 21.99
C ASN A 48 -3.66 -7.03 22.42
N CYS A 49 -3.24 -8.28 22.28
CA CYS A 49 -1.87 -8.73 22.57
C CYS A 49 -0.91 -8.65 21.37
N GLY A 50 -1.40 -8.34 20.17
CA GLY A 50 -0.57 -8.22 18.96
C GLY A 50 -1.08 -9.05 17.78
N VAL A 51 -0.19 -9.29 16.81
CA VAL A 51 -0.50 -10.03 15.57
C VAL A 51 -0.58 -11.52 15.86
N ILE A 52 -1.73 -12.11 15.55
CA ILE A 52 -2.00 -13.55 15.68
C ILE A 52 -1.54 -14.28 14.42
N PHE A 53 -1.85 -13.72 13.25
CA PHE A 53 -1.56 -14.36 11.98
C PHE A 53 -1.31 -13.33 10.89
N GLN A 54 -0.31 -13.60 10.06
CA GLN A 54 0.03 -12.78 8.91
C GLN A 54 0.28 -13.66 7.70
N HIS A 55 -0.40 -13.37 6.59
CA HIS A 55 -0.23 -14.08 5.35
C HIS A 55 0.05 -13.13 4.19
N TYR A 56 1.15 -13.37 3.50
CA TYR A 56 1.58 -12.61 2.34
C TYR A 56 1.08 -13.32 1.08
N LEU A 57 0.12 -12.71 0.41
CA LEU A 57 -0.38 -13.26 -0.86
C LEU A 57 0.69 -13.06 -1.96
N PRO A 58 0.79 -13.97 -2.94
CA PRO A 58 1.58 -13.73 -4.13
C PRO A 58 1.21 -12.42 -4.84
N MET A 59 2.14 -11.84 -5.60
CA MET A 59 1.82 -10.62 -6.36
C MET A 59 0.67 -10.86 -7.33
N ARG A 60 -0.28 -9.91 -7.37
CA ARG A 60 -1.49 -9.92 -8.23
C ARG A 60 -2.54 -10.98 -7.89
N THR A 61 -2.46 -11.64 -6.73
CA THR A 61 -3.57 -12.43 -6.23
C THR A 61 -4.40 -11.60 -5.25
N SER A 62 -5.71 -11.83 -5.25
CA SER A 62 -6.66 -11.22 -4.34
C SER A 62 -7.38 -12.30 -3.54
N VAL A 63 -7.85 -11.97 -2.35
CA VAL A 63 -8.71 -12.86 -1.59
C VAL A 63 -10.08 -12.90 -2.23
N THR A 64 -10.58 -14.11 -2.50
CA THR A 64 -11.94 -14.34 -2.96
C THR A 64 -12.64 -15.29 -1.99
N ALA A 65 -13.97 -15.21 -1.90
CA ALA A 65 -14.74 -16.21 -1.18
C ALA A 65 -14.59 -17.55 -1.89
N ALA A 66 -14.08 -18.56 -1.18
CA ALA A 66 -14.00 -19.91 -1.72
C ALA A 66 -15.42 -20.45 -1.89
N CYS A 67 -15.85 -20.63 -3.14
CA CYS A 67 -17.10 -21.32 -3.43
C CYS A 67 -16.83 -22.83 -3.35
N SER A 68 -17.12 -23.44 -2.20
CA SER A 68 -17.12 -24.90 -2.09
C SER A 68 -18.32 -25.43 -2.87
N ARG A 69 -18.11 -25.91 -4.09
CA ARG A 69 -19.09 -26.80 -4.73
C ARG A 69 -19.06 -28.12 -3.97
N MET A 70 -20.07 -28.32 -3.12
CA MET A 70 -20.47 -29.64 -2.62
C MET A 70 -20.98 -30.50 -3.77
#